data_AF-A0A445CL80-F1
#
_entry.id   AF-A0A445CL80-F1
#
_cell.length_a   1.000
_cell.length_b   1.000
_cell.length_c   1.000
_cell.angle_alpha   90.00
_cell.angle_beta   90.00
_cell.angle_gamma   90.00
#
_symmetry.space_group_name_H-M   'P 1'
#
loop_
_entity.id
_entity.type
_entity.pdbx_description
1 polymer ?
#
loop_
_entity_poly.entity_id
_entity_poly.type
_entity_poly.pdbx_seq_one_letter_code
_entity_poly.pdbx_strand_id
1 'polypeptide(L)'
;MKLWVQFHGIPIGYMSKETTIHIGNMLGVVVEIENPKVDGVFRRSFLRIRVGINITKALPTEFWLAREKSSNLWVYFYYERLPECYCYICGIIEHEKKNCKNQIAMAVWDPTKSRYSADLGVRQVQFTTSISAGSSRQ
;
A
#
# COMPACT_ATOMS: atom_id res chain seq x y z
N MET A 1 0.55 9.91 10.19
CA MET A 1 1.89 9.69 9.59
C MET A 1 1.76 9.61 8.07
N LYS A 2 2.81 9.96 7.29
CA LYS A 2 2.79 9.83 5.82
C LYS A 2 3.51 8.56 5.41
N LEU A 3 2.79 7.59 4.83
CA LEU A 3 3.33 6.31 4.39
C LEU A 3 3.14 6.12 2.89
N TRP A 4 4.07 5.40 2.27
CA TRP A 4 3.91 4.88 0.91
C TRP A 4 3.13 3.58 0.98
N VAL A 5 2.14 3.42 0.12
CA VAL A 5 1.25 2.25 0.07
C VAL A 5 1.18 1.75 -1.36
N GLN A 6 1.28 0.44 -1.53
CA GLN A 6 1.12 -0.26 -2.80
C GLN A 6 -0.26 -0.92 -2.86
N PHE A 7 -0.97 -0.72 -3.97
CA PHE A 7 -2.28 -1.31 -4.23
C PHE A 7 -2.13 -2.44 -5.25
N HIS A 8 -2.32 -3.67 -4.78
CA HIS A 8 -2.21 -4.88 -5.58
C HIS A 8 -3.58 -5.46 -5.90
N GLY A 9 -3.66 -6.31 -6.93
CA GLY A 9 -4.92 -6.92 -7.38
C GLY A 9 -5.73 -6.06 -8.37
N ILE A 10 -5.17 -4.92 -8.80
CA ILE A 10 -5.81 -4.04 -9.79
C ILE A 10 -5.41 -4.50 -11.19
N PRO A 11 -6.35 -4.84 -12.10
CA PRO A 11 -5.99 -5.18 -13.47
C PRO A 11 -5.41 -3.97 -14.22
N ILE A 12 -4.48 -4.20 -15.15
CA ILE A 12 -3.80 -3.14 -15.92
C ILE A 12 -4.76 -2.14 -16.57
N GLY A 13 -5.90 -2.60 -17.10
CA GLY A 13 -6.90 -1.72 -17.71
C GLY A 13 -7.56 -0.73 -16.74
N TYR A 14 -7.42 -0.94 -15.43
CA TYR A 14 -7.96 -0.11 -14.36
C TYR A 14 -6.86 0.66 -13.59
N MET A 15 -5.59 0.47 -13.96
CA MET A 15 -4.46 1.18 -13.36
C MET A 15 -4.37 2.60 -13.90
N SER A 16 -5.18 3.48 -13.32
CA SER A 16 -5.20 4.91 -13.66
C SER A 16 -4.93 5.78 -12.43
N LYS A 17 -4.63 7.06 -12.68
CA LYS A 17 -4.44 8.04 -11.62
C LYS A 17 -5.73 8.24 -10.83
N GLU A 18 -6.88 8.23 -11.50
CA GLU A 18 -8.22 8.38 -10.92
C GLU A 18 -8.53 7.22 -9.98
N THR A 19 -8.29 5.97 -10.40
CA THR A 19 -8.40 4.79 -9.54
C THR A 19 -7.49 4.92 -8.32
N THR A 20 -6.24 5.36 -8.53
CA THR A 20 -5.28 5.54 -7.44
C THR A 20 -5.77 6.57 -6.41
N ILE A 21 -6.29 7.71 -6.86
CA ILE A 21 -6.84 8.77 -5.99
C ILE A 21 -8.06 8.26 -5.23
N HIS A 22 -8.99 7.61 -5.93
CA HIS A 22 -10.23 7.09 -5.33
C HIS A 22 -9.90 6.14 -4.17
N ILE A 23 -9.00 5.19 -4.40
CA ILE A 23 -8.55 4.24 -3.37
C ILE A 23 -7.75 4.94 -2.27
N GLY A 24 -6.86 5.86 -2.63
CA GLY A 24 -6.07 6.65 -1.69
C GLY A 24 -6.92 7.44 -0.69
N ASN A 25 -7.99 8.06 -1.15
CA ASN A 25 -8.91 8.83 -0.31
C ASN A 25 -9.68 7.96 0.68
N MET A 26 -9.88 6.67 0.40
CA MET A 26 -10.46 5.73 1.37
C MET A 26 -9.49 5.40 2.51
N LEU A 27 -8.18 5.45 2.27
CA LEU A 27 -7.15 5.19 3.28
C LEU A 27 -6.84 6.41 4.15
N GLY A 28 -6.92 7.61 3.57
CA GLY A 28 -6.60 8.86 4.27
C GLY A 28 -6.37 10.02 3.32
N VAL A 29 -5.54 10.97 3.74
CA VAL A 29 -5.26 12.18 2.95
C VAL A 29 -4.19 11.86 1.91
N VAL A 30 -4.54 11.93 0.61
CA VAL A 30 -3.57 11.75 -0.47
C VAL A 30 -2.53 12.87 -0.46
N VAL A 31 -1.25 12.49 -0.44
CA VAL A 31 -0.10 13.42 -0.42
C VAL A 31 0.61 13.44 -1.76
N GLU A 32 0.85 12.26 -2.33
CA GLU A 32 1.65 12.09 -3.55
C GLU A 32 1.16 10.85 -4.31
N ILE A 33 1.14 10.89 -5.64
CA ILE A 33 0.70 9.78 -6.48
C ILE A 33 1.83 9.47 -7.45
N GLU A 34 2.30 8.23 -7.47
CA GLU A 34 3.24 7.78 -8.48
C GLU A 34 2.50 7.58 -9.81
N ASN A 35 3.09 8.04 -10.92
CA ASN A 35 2.59 7.68 -12.23
C ASN A 35 2.88 6.18 -12.47
N PRO A 36 1.86 5.33 -12.66
CA PRO A 36 2.08 3.90 -12.89
C PRO A 36 2.76 3.61 -14.24
N LYS A 37 2.84 4.61 -15.13
CA LYS A 37 3.50 4.54 -16.42
C LYS A 37 4.78 5.38 -16.45
N VAL A 38 5.83 4.82 -17.03
CA VAL A 38 7.05 5.54 -17.40
C VAL A 38 7.24 5.34 -18.89
N ASP A 39 7.36 6.43 -19.64
CA ASP A 39 7.39 6.44 -21.11
C ASP A 39 6.18 5.73 -21.76
N GLY A 40 5.00 5.89 -21.16
CA GLY A 40 3.76 5.28 -21.64
C GLY A 40 3.59 3.78 -21.27
N VAL A 41 4.61 3.15 -20.69
CA VAL A 41 4.60 1.72 -20.34
C VAL A 41 4.45 1.52 -18.84
N PHE A 42 3.60 0.56 -18.44
CA PHE A 42 3.48 0.14 -17.04
C PHE A 42 4.77 -0.54 -16.59
N ARG A 43 5.48 0.07 -15.63
CA ARG A 43 6.72 -0.51 -15.07
C ARG A 43 6.46 -1.46 -13.90
N ARG A 44 5.24 -1.49 -13.38
CA ARG A 44 4.85 -2.19 -12.16
C ARG A 44 3.48 -2.84 -12.33
N SER A 45 3.26 -3.91 -11.58
CA SER A 45 1.97 -4.62 -11.47
C SER A 45 1.08 -4.08 -10.34
N PHE A 46 1.39 -2.92 -9.77
CA PHE A 46 0.64 -2.28 -8.68
C PHE A 46 0.62 -0.76 -8.84
N LEU A 47 -0.38 -0.11 -8.24
CA LEU A 47 -0.42 1.35 -8.07
C LEU A 47 0.32 1.73 -6.78
N ARG A 48 0.98 2.88 -6.75
CA ARG A 48 1.73 3.35 -5.59
C ARG A 48 1.37 4.78 -5.23
N ILE A 49 1.06 5.00 -3.97
CA ILE A 49 0.60 6.29 -3.48
C ILE A 49 1.25 6.61 -2.13
N ARG A 50 1.42 7.88 -1.82
CA ARG A 50 1.77 8.36 -0.50
C ARG A 50 0.54 8.96 0.16
N VAL A 51 0.15 8.44 1.31
CA VAL A 51 -1.04 8.87 2.05
C VAL A 51 -0.70 9.24 3.49
N GLY A 52 -1.34 10.30 3.98
CA GLY A 52 -1.42 10.64 5.39
C GLY A 52 -2.46 9.74 6.07
N ILE A 53 -1.98 8.71 6.78
CA ILE A 53 -2.83 7.74 7.49
C ILE A 53 -2.89 8.06 8.98
N ASN A 54 -4.05 7.76 9.58
CA ASN A 54 -4.21 7.81 11.03
C ASN A 54 -3.61 6.54 11.65
N ILE A 55 -2.50 6.70 12.37
CA ILE A 55 -1.73 5.61 12.96
C ILE A 55 -2.33 5.07 14.25
N THR A 56 -3.31 5.77 14.84
CA THR A 56 -4.02 5.34 16.06
C THR A 56 -5.09 4.29 15.74
N LYS A 57 -5.39 4.10 14.45
CA LYS A 57 -6.31 3.09 13.94
C LYS A 57 -5.53 1.95 13.31
N ALA A 58 -6.14 0.77 13.34
CA ALA A 58 -5.58 -0.40 12.68
C ALA A 58 -5.44 -0.15 11.18
N LEU A 59 -4.30 -0.52 10.61
CA LEU A 59 -4.06 -0.37 9.18
C LEU A 59 -5.06 -1.22 8.36
N PRO A 60 -5.65 -0.67 7.30
CA PRO A 60 -6.38 -1.48 6.32
C PRO A 60 -5.43 -2.44 5.60
N THR A 61 -5.81 -3.70 5.47
CA THR A 61 -5.01 -4.74 4.78
C THR A 61 -5.53 -5.04 3.38
N GLU A 62 -6.84 -4.96 3.22
CA GLU A 62 -7.55 -5.27 1.98
C GLU A 62 -8.88 -4.54 1.96
N PHE A 63 -9.46 -4.37 0.78
CA PHE A 63 -10.84 -3.95 0.65
C PHE A 63 -11.48 -4.52 -0.63
N TRP A 64 -12.80 -4.59 -0.58
CA TRP A 64 -13.63 -5.03 -1.69
C TRP A 64 -14.07 -3.82 -2.52
N LEU A 65 -13.52 -3.69 -3.73
CA LEU A 65 -13.90 -2.65 -4.67
C LEU A 65 -15.08 -3.12 -5.53
N ALA A 66 -16.26 -2.57 -5.24
CA ALA A 66 -17.43 -2.78 -6.08
C ALA A 66 -17.28 -2.04 -7.41
N ARG A 67 -17.60 -2.70 -8.53
CA ARG A 67 -17.53 -2.09 -9.87
C ARG A 67 -18.85 -2.28 -10.61
N GLU A 68 -19.39 -1.20 -11.18
CA GLU A 68 -20.73 -1.22 -11.80
C GLU A 68 -20.79 -2.06 -13.09
N LYS A 69 -19.70 -2.07 -13.87
CA LYS A 69 -19.66 -2.68 -15.22
C LYS A 69 -18.70 -3.86 -15.34
N SER A 70 -18.19 -4.37 -14.21
CA SER A 70 -17.24 -5.48 -14.19
C SER A 70 -17.28 -6.23 -12.86
N SER A 71 -16.63 -7.39 -12.80
CA SER A 71 -16.52 -8.15 -11.55
C SER A 71 -15.90 -7.30 -10.44
N ASN A 72 -16.34 -7.48 -9.21
CA ASN A 72 -15.72 -6.82 -8.07
C ASN A 72 -14.26 -7.28 -7.91
N LEU A 73 -13.44 -6.47 -7.25
CA LEU A 73 -12.02 -6.77 -7.02
C LEU A 73 -11.68 -6.77 -5.54
N TRP A 74 -10.89 -7.75 -5.14
CA TRP A 74 -10.07 -7.63 -3.94
C TRP A 74 -8.85 -6.77 -4.28
N VAL A 75 -8.68 -5.69 -3.52
CA VAL A 75 -7.47 -4.87 -3.57
C VAL A 75 -6.74 -5.04 -2.26
N TYR A 76 -5.45 -5.36 -2.36
CA TYR A 76 -4.58 -5.61 -1.22
C TYR A 76 -3.63 -4.43 -0.99
N PHE A 77 -3.42 -4.08 0.27
CA PHE A 77 -2.60 -2.97 0.70
C PHE A 77 -1.30 -3.45 1.32
N TYR A 78 -0.19 -2.92 0.83
CA TYR A 78 1.13 -3.15 1.41
C TYR A 78 1.81 -1.83 1.69
N TYR A 79 2.48 -1.72 2.83
CA TYR A 79 3.02 -0.46 3.34
C TYR A 79 4.55 -0.47 3.24
N GLU A 80 5.11 0.56 2.62
CA GLU A 80 6.57 0.71 2.57
C GLU A 80 7.09 1.43 3.80
N ARG A 81 8.26 1.00 4.29
CA ARG A 81 8.92 1.56 5.49
C ARG A 81 7.99 1.58 6.70
N LEU A 82 7.27 0.49 6.92
CA LEU A 82 6.40 0.32 8.08
C LEU A 82 7.24 0.42 9.37
N PRO A 83 6.88 1.28 10.34
CA PRO A 83 7.68 1.49 11.54
C PRO A 83 7.78 0.24 12.44
N GLU A 84 8.85 0.15 13.22
CA GLU A 84 9.05 -0.96 14.19
C GLU A 84 7.96 -1.01 15.27
N CYS A 85 7.33 0.12 15.59
CA CYS A 85 6.20 0.21 16.53
C CYS A 85 4.87 -0.24 15.93
N TYR A 86 4.86 -0.84 14.74
CA TYR A 86 3.68 -1.50 14.18
C TYR A 86 3.38 -2.80 14.92
N CYS A 87 2.14 -2.94 15.37
CA CYS A 87 1.69 -4.08 16.15
C CYS A 87 1.07 -5.19 15.28
N TYR A 88 1.75 -6.34 15.16
CA TYR A 88 1.22 -7.52 14.44
C TYR A 88 -0.01 -8.17 15.10
N ILE A 89 -0.43 -7.73 16.29
CA ILE A 89 -1.65 -8.24 16.96
C ILE A 89 -2.89 -7.47 16.48
N CYS A 90 -2.81 -6.14 16.42
CA CYS A 90 -3.98 -5.28 16.20
C CYS A 90 -3.84 -4.29 15.04
N GLY A 91 -2.68 -4.22 14.39
CA GLY A 91 -2.45 -3.39 13.21
C GLY A 91 -2.20 -1.91 13.47
N ILE A 92 -2.08 -1.48 14.72
CA ILE A 92 -1.86 -0.07 15.11
C ILE A 92 -0.34 0.24 15.17
N ILE A 93 0.07 1.46 14.80
CA ILE A 93 1.47 1.91 14.79
C ILE A 93 1.76 2.87 15.97
N GLU A 94 1.31 2.53 17.16
CA GLU A 94 1.56 3.34 18.37
C GLU A 94 2.20 2.51 19.50
N HIS A 95 2.28 1.19 19.34
CA HIS A 95 2.84 0.31 20.36
C HIS A 95 3.38 -0.97 19.74
N GLU A 96 4.46 -1.48 20.30
CA GLU A 96 4.97 -2.79 19.93
C GLU A 96 4.05 -3.92 20.41
N LYS A 97 4.18 -5.09 19.77
CA LYS A 97 3.46 -6.33 20.12
C LYS A 97 3.46 -6.62 21.63
N LYS A 98 4.61 -6.48 22.29
CA LYS A 98 4.80 -6.76 23.73
C LYS A 98 3.94 -5.88 24.65
N ASN A 99 3.53 -4.71 24.18
CA ASN A 99 2.72 -3.73 24.92
C ASN A 99 1.26 -3.70 24.44
N CYS A 100 0.87 -4.63 23.56
CA CYS A 100 -0.48 -4.67 23.01
C CYS A 100 -1.48 -5.17 24.06
N LYS A 101 -2.57 -4.41 24.22
CA LYS A 101 -3.69 -4.75 25.11
C LYS A 101 -4.95 -5.19 24.34
N ASN A 102 -4.87 -5.20 23.01
CA ASN A 102 -5.98 -5.60 22.14
C ASN A 102 -5.97 -7.11 21.91
N GLN A 103 -7.12 -7.67 21.54
CA GLN A 103 -7.20 -9.04 21.05
C GLN A 103 -6.53 -9.16 19.68
N ILE A 104 -6.06 -10.38 19.35
CA ILE A 104 -5.49 -10.66 18.04
C ILE A 104 -6.59 -10.49 16.99
N ALA A 105 -6.38 -9.58 16.04
CA ALA A 105 -7.29 -9.39 14.93
C ALA A 105 -7.16 -10.58 13.97
N MET A 106 -8.26 -11.30 13.73
CA MET A 106 -8.33 -12.43 12.80
C MET A 106 -8.62 -11.97 11.37
N ALA A 107 -8.09 -12.70 10.39
CA ALA A 107 -8.37 -12.46 8.98
C ALA A 107 -9.84 -12.78 8.68
N VAL A 108 -10.44 -12.02 7.76
CA VAL A 108 -11.86 -12.21 7.39
C VAL A 108 -12.03 -13.47 6.55
N TRP A 109 -11.07 -13.78 5.69
CA TRP A 109 -11.12 -14.92 4.77
C TRP A 109 -10.75 -16.26 5.44
N ASP A 110 -10.01 -16.24 6.55
CA ASP A 110 -9.63 -17.42 7.34
C ASP A 110 -9.48 -17.03 8.82
N PRO A 111 -10.49 -17.34 9.67
CA PRO A 111 -10.46 -17.00 11.09
C PRO A 111 -9.35 -17.70 11.90
N THR A 112 -8.63 -18.66 11.31
CA THR A 112 -7.48 -19.31 11.97
C THR A 112 -6.18 -18.54 11.79
N LYS A 113 -6.18 -17.52 10.93
CA LYS A 113 -5.00 -16.71 10.61
C LYS A 113 -5.12 -15.30 11.17
N SER A 114 -4.00 -14.77 11.65
CA SER A 114 -3.92 -13.37 12.04
C SER A 114 -4.08 -12.46 10.83
N ARG A 115 -4.88 -11.40 10.99
CA ARG A 115 -5.06 -10.36 9.97
C ARG A 115 -3.76 -9.62 9.66
N TYR A 116 -2.94 -9.42 10.69
CA TYR A 116 -1.72 -8.65 10.62
C TYR A 116 -0.51 -9.57 10.72
N SER A 117 0.45 -9.38 9.82
CA SER A 117 1.74 -10.07 9.82
C SER A 117 2.86 -9.10 9.44
N ALA A 118 4.11 -9.58 9.49
CA ALA A 118 5.27 -8.82 9.02
C ALA A 118 5.22 -8.51 7.51
N ASP A 119 4.54 -9.36 6.74
CA ASP A 119 4.44 -9.25 5.27
C ASP A 119 3.63 -8.05 4.80
N LEU A 120 2.87 -7.41 5.71
CA LEU A 120 2.20 -6.16 5.43
C LEU A 120 3.21 -5.03 5.12
N GLY A 121 4.43 -5.14 5.65
CA GLY A 121 5.56 -4.27 5.34
C GLY A 121 6.32 -4.76 4.10
N VAL A 122 6.49 -3.90 3.10
CA VAL A 122 7.27 -4.21 1.89
C VAL A 122 8.50 -3.30 1.77
N ARG A 123 9.53 -3.79 1.07
CA ARG A 123 10.73 -2.99 0.78
C ARG A 123 10.34 -1.77 -0.05
N GLN A 124 10.96 -0.63 0.26
CA GLN A 124 10.77 0.56 -0.53
C GLN A 124 11.28 0.31 -1.94
N VAL A 125 10.47 0.65 -2.94
CA VAL A 125 10.97 0.58 -4.31
C VAL A 125 11.80 1.80 -4.64
N GLN A 126 13.04 1.56 -5.05
CA GLN A 126 13.93 2.59 -5.58
C GLN A 126 13.48 2.95 -6.99
N PHE A 127 13.38 4.25 -7.29
CA PHE A 127 13.30 4.72 -8.67
C PHE A 127 14.64 4.41 -9.34
N THR A 128 14.68 3.48 -10.30
CA THR A 128 15.83 3.35 -11.18
C THR A 128 15.78 4.51 -12.18
N THR A 129 16.29 5.68 -11.80
CA THR A 129 16.65 6.69 -12.80
C THR A 129 17.90 6.19 -13.51
N SER A 130 17.75 5.52 -14.64
CA SER A 130 18.87 5.33 -15.57
C SER A 130 19.14 6.67 -16.26
N ILE A 131 19.83 7.57 -15.56
CA ILE A 131 20.59 8.65 -16.19
C ILE A 131 22.01 8.11 -16.34
N SER A 132 22.31 7.51 -17.49
CA SER A 132 23.70 7.34 -17.89
C SER A 132 24.24 8.73 -18.21
N ALA A 133 25.07 9.24 -17.30
CA ALA A 133 25.86 10.43 -17.48
C ALA A 133 26.60 10.37 -18.82
N GLY A 134 26.44 11.42 -19.63
CA GLY A 134 27.28 11.65 -20.80
C GLY A 134 28.72 11.84 -20.33
N SER A 135 29.60 10.91 -20.70
CA SER A 135 31.03 11.10 -20.59
C SER A 135 31.50 11.85 -21.84
N SER A 136 31.53 13.19 -21.76
CA SER A 136 32.49 13.95 -22.55
C SER A 136 33.89 13.54 -22.11
N ARG A 137 34.71 13.05 -23.05
CA ARG A 137 36.16 13.11 -22.93
C ARG A 137 36.71 13.74 -24.20
N GLN A 138 37.52 14.76 -23.96
CA GLN A 138 38.45 15.38 -24.89
C GLN A 138 39.34 14.34 -25.57
#